data_AF-A0A2E1QB96-F1
#
_entry.id   AF-A0A2E1QB96-F1
#
_cell.length_a   1.000
_cell.length_b   1.000
_cell.length_c   1.000
_cell.angle_alpha   90.00
_cell.angle_beta   90.00
_cell.angle_gamma   90.00
#
_symmetry.space_group_name_H-M   'P 1'
#
loop_
_entity.id
_entity.type
_entity.pdbx_description
1 polymer ?
#
loop_
_entity_poly.entity_id
_entity_poly.type
_entity_poly.pdbx_seq_one_letter_code
_entity_poly.pdbx_strand_id
1 'polypeptide(L)'
;MLTLRKTILGIIGISSVFAANPGAALAPLGAGIIVIGAAVGIGMFASAAANAIARQPEAAKDISGAVNLPLFLLEGVAIIALVVCILAVVG
;
A
#
# COMPACT_ATOMS: atom_id res chain seq x y z
N MET A 1 -12.29 -27.45 -29.82
CA MET A 1 -12.41 -28.15 -28.52
C MET A 1 -11.26 -27.82 -27.54
N LEU A 2 -10.00 -27.66 -27.98
CA LEU A 2 -8.85 -27.43 -27.08
C LEU A 2 -8.87 -26.07 -26.35
N THR A 3 -9.34 -25.00 -27.00
CA THR A 3 -9.46 -23.66 -26.40
C THR A 3 -10.50 -23.62 -25.28
N LEU A 4 -11.68 -24.25 -25.52
CA LEU A 4 -12.76 -24.34 -24.53
C LEU A 4 -12.31 -25.11 -23.27
N ARG A 5 -11.55 -26.20 -23.44
CA ARG A 5 -10.99 -26.97 -22.31
C ARG A 5 -9.94 -26.17 -21.53
N LYS A 6 -9.08 -25.39 -22.20
CA LYS A 6 -8.10 -24.50 -21.54
C LYS A 6 -8.79 -23.38 -20.75
N THR A 7 -9.83 -22.77 -21.31
CA THR A 7 -10.61 -21.74 -20.62
C THR A 7 -11.34 -22.30 -19.40
N ILE A 8 -11.96 -23.48 -19.52
CA ILE A 8 -12.64 -24.13 -18.39
C ILE A 8 -11.66 -24.55 -17.29
N LEU A 9 -10.50 -25.13 -17.64
CA LEU A 9 -9.47 -25.46 -16.64
C LEU A 9 -8.89 -24.22 -15.96
N GLY A 10 -8.70 -23.12 -16.70
CA GLY A 10 -8.24 -21.84 -16.16
C GLY A 10 -9.23 -21.26 -15.15
N ILE A 11 -10.53 -21.28 -15.47
CA ILE A 11 -11.59 -20.81 -14.56
C ILE A 11 -11.65 -21.67 -13.30
N ILE A 12 -11.63 -23.00 -13.42
CA ILE A 12 -11.65 -23.91 -12.27
C ILE A 12 -10.41 -23.71 -11.38
N GLY A 13 -9.23 -23.49 -11.97
CA GLY A 13 -8.00 -23.22 -11.23
C GLY A 13 -8.01 -21.89 -10.46
N ILE A 14 -8.66 -20.85 -10.99
CA ILE A 14 -8.80 -19.57 -10.28
C ILE A 14 -9.82 -19.70 -9.14
N SER A 15 -10.93 -20.40 -9.39
CA SER A 15 -11.98 -20.65 -8.38
C SER A 15 -11.48 -21.50 -7.20
N SER A 16 -10.59 -22.47 -7.44
CA SER A 16 -10.03 -23.29 -6.37
C SER A 16 -9.06 -22.53 -5.46
N VAL A 17 -8.30 -21.57 -6.00
CA VAL A 17 -7.43 -20.68 -5.20
C VAL A 17 -8.26 -19.79 -4.27
N PHE A 18 -9.36 -19.23 -4.78
CA PHE A 18 -10.25 -18.39 -3.98
C PHE A 18 -11.01 -19.19 -2.91
N ALA A 19 -11.41 -20.43 -3.21
CA ALA A 19 -12.09 -21.32 -2.26
C ALA A 19 -11.14 -21.89 -1.20
N ALA A 20 -9.87 -22.13 -1.55
CA ALA A 20 -8.88 -22.73 -0.64
C ALA A 20 -8.34 -21.74 0.39
N ASN A 21 -8.10 -20.48 0.02
CA ASN A 21 -7.64 -19.47 0.97
C ASN A 21 -8.03 -18.04 0.55
N PRO A 22 -9.24 -17.56 0.89
CA PRO A 22 -9.73 -16.25 0.46
C PRO A 22 -8.87 -15.08 0.99
N GLY A 23 -8.22 -15.25 2.15
CA GLY A 23 -7.27 -14.27 2.69
C GLY A 23 -6.03 -14.11 1.80
N ALA A 24 -5.43 -15.23 1.38
CA ALA A 24 -4.26 -15.24 0.51
C ALA A 24 -4.55 -14.71 -0.91
N ALA A 25 -5.77 -14.89 -1.41
CA ALA A 25 -6.16 -14.44 -2.74
C ALA A 25 -6.27 -12.91 -2.85
N LEU A 26 -6.71 -12.23 -1.80
CA LEU A 26 -6.95 -10.78 -1.80
C LEU A 26 -5.83 -9.97 -1.16
N ALA A 27 -4.98 -10.58 -0.34
CA ALA A 27 -3.87 -9.91 0.33
C ALA A 27 -2.92 -9.11 -0.60
N PRO A 28 -2.54 -9.60 -1.80
CA PRO A 28 -1.71 -8.81 -2.72
C PRO A 28 -2.40 -7.54 -3.23
N LEU A 29 -3.72 -7.59 -3.44
CA LEU A 29 -4.51 -6.42 -3.84
C LEU A 29 -4.59 -5.41 -2.69
N GLY A 30 -4.84 -5.89 -1.47
CA GLY A 30 -4.81 -5.05 -0.26
C GLY A 30 -3.47 -4.35 -0.08
N ALA A 31 -2.37 -5.10 -0.19
CA ALA A 31 -1.01 -4.55 -0.09
C ALA A 31 -0.75 -3.47 -1.14
N GLY A 32 -1.18 -3.67 -2.39
CA GLY A 32 -1.03 -2.67 -3.45
C GLY A 32 -1.77 -1.36 -3.15
N ILE A 33 -3.00 -1.44 -2.65
CA ILE A 33 -3.80 -0.26 -2.29
C ILE A 33 -3.16 0.51 -1.13
N ILE A 34 -2.65 -0.20 -0.12
CA ILE A 34 -1.95 0.41 1.02
C ILE A 34 -0.73 1.19 0.55
N VAL A 35 0.09 0.60 -0.33
CA VAL A 35 1.30 1.26 -0.87
C VAL A 35 0.93 2.50 -1.67
N ILE A 36 -0.13 2.46 -2.49
CA ILE A 36 -0.61 3.63 -3.22
C ILE A 36 -1.05 4.74 -2.26
N GLY A 37 -1.84 4.39 -1.23
CA GLY A 37 -2.30 5.34 -0.22
C GLY A 37 -1.14 6.00 0.54
N ALA A 38 -0.15 5.20 0.94
CA ALA A 38 1.05 5.69 1.61
C ALA A 38 1.87 6.62 0.69
N ALA A 39 2.13 6.21 -0.55
CA ALA A 39 2.90 6.99 -1.52
C ALA A 39 2.27 8.36 -1.80
N VAL A 40 0.94 8.41 -1.95
CA VAL A 40 0.21 9.67 -2.15
C VAL A 40 0.35 10.57 -0.92
N GLY A 41 0.11 10.04 0.28
CA GLY A 41 0.19 10.85 1.50
C GLY A 41 1.60 11.38 1.79
N ILE A 42 2.64 10.54 1.62
CA ILE A 42 4.04 10.95 1.75
C ILE A 42 4.38 12.02 0.71
N GLY A 43 3.97 11.82 -0.54
CA GLY A 43 4.21 12.78 -1.62
C GLY A 43 3.57 14.15 -1.35
N MET A 44 2.37 14.17 -0.78
CA MET A 44 1.70 15.41 -0.36
C MET A 44 2.45 16.13 0.75
N PHE A 45 2.88 15.41 1.80
CA PHE A 45 3.68 16.00 2.88
C PHE A 45 5.03 16.52 2.38
N ALA A 46 5.74 15.73 1.58
CA ALA A 46 7.03 16.11 1.02
C ALA A 46 6.92 17.34 0.11
N SER A 47 5.90 17.39 -0.75
CA SER A 47 5.64 18.55 -1.61
C SER A 47 5.30 19.80 -0.82
N ALA A 48 4.44 19.68 0.20
CA ALA A 48 4.09 20.79 1.08
C ALA A 48 5.31 21.32 1.85
N ALA A 49 6.13 20.42 2.39
CA ALA A 49 7.38 20.78 3.07
C ALA A 49 8.36 21.50 2.13
N ALA A 50 8.58 20.97 0.93
CA ALA A 50 9.48 21.57 -0.06
C ALA A 50 9.03 22.99 -0.45
N ASN A 51 7.72 23.20 -0.69
CA ASN A 51 7.17 24.51 -1.00
C ASN A 51 7.28 25.50 0.17
N ALA A 52 7.08 25.04 1.39
CA ALA A 52 7.24 25.87 2.58
C ALA A 52 8.71 26.26 2.80
N ILE A 53 9.64 25.32 2.65
CA ILE A 53 11.09 25.56 2.75
C ILE A 53 11.56 26.53 1.66
N ALA A 54 11.07 26.38 0.42
CA ALA A 54 11.42 27.29 -0.67
C ALA A 54 10.98 28.74 -0.40
N ARG A 55 9.87 28.94 0.33
CA ARG A 55 9.37 30.27 0.73
C ARG A 55 10.07 30.84 1.94
N GLN A 56 10.50 29.98 2.87
CA GLN A 56 11.09 30.36 4.15
C GLN A 56 12.29 29.43 4.46
N PRO A 57 13.43 29.61 3.78
CA PRO A 57 14.59 28.72 3.93
C PRO A 57 15.19 28.79 5.34
N GLU A 58 15.07 29.93 6.02
CA GLU A 58 15.53 30.14 7.39
C GLU A 58 14.79 29.24 8.40
N ALA A 59 13.53 28.89 8.11
CA ALA A 59 12.70 28.03 8.96
C ALA A 59 12.73 26.55 8.54
N ALA A 60 13.67 26.14 7.67
CA ALA A 60 13.66 24.80 7.07
C ALA A 60 13.69 23.66 8.11
N LYS A 61 14.41 23.86 9.21
CA LYS A 61 14.51 22.88 10.30
C LYS A 61 13.19 22.74 11.06
N ASP A 62 12.49 23.84 11.30
CA ASP A 62 11.20 23.86 11.99
C ASP A 62 10.09 23.25 11.11
N ILE A 63 10.09 23.55 9.81
CA ILE A 63 9.17 22.97 8.83
C ILE A 63 9.37 21.46 8.76
N SER A 64 10.62 21.00 8.66
CA SER A 64 10.94 19.57 8.62
C SER A 64 10.52 18.88 9.92
N GLY A 65 10.77 19.51 11.07
CA GLY A 65 10.32 19.02 12.38
C GLY A 65 8.79 18.88 12.46
N ALA A 66 8.04 19.85 11.94
CA ALA A 66 6.58 19.82 11.92
C ALA A 66 6.00 18.72 11.01
N VAL A 67 6.70 18.34 9.94
CA VAL A 67 6.24 17.34 8.96
C VAL A 67 6.67 15.91 9.32
N ASN A 68 7.74 15.75 10.09
CA ASN A 68 8.27 14.42 10.45
C ASN A 68 7.32 13.59 11.32
N LEU A 69 6.61 14.19 12.29
CA LEU A 69 5.68 13.45 13.14
C LEU A 69 4.48 12.92 12.33
N PRO A 70 3.78 13.73 11.51
CA PRO A 70 2.75 13.23 10.59
C PRO A 70 3.23 12.15 9.63
N LEU A 71 4.42 12.31 9.02
CA LEU A 71 5.01 11.30 8.13
C LEU A 71 5.26 9.98 8.86
N PHE A 72 5.82 10.04 10.08
CA PHE A 72 6.08 8.85 10.88
C PHE A 72 4.79 8.11 11.25
N LEU A 73 3.73 8.84 11.61
CA LEU A 73 2.43 8.24 11.91
C LEU A 73 1.81 7.59 10.65
N LEU A 74 1.95 8.23 9.48
CA LEU A 74 1.47 7.68 8.22
C LEU A 74 2.22 6.39 7.85
N GLU A 75 3.56 6.41 7.91
CA GLU A 75 4.39 5.23 7.68
C GLU A 75 4.06 4.10 8.66
N GLY A 76 3.86 4.42 9.94
CA GLY A 76 3.47 3.46 10.96
C GLY A 76 2.16 2.76 10.64
N VAL A 77 1.13 3.50 10.23
CA VAL A 77 -0.16 2.92 9.82
C VAL A 77 -0.03 2.07 8.55
N ALA A 78 0.75 2.52 7.56
CA ALA A 78 0.98 1.78 6.33
C ALA A 78 1.69 0.43 6.58
N ILE A 79 2.72 0.42 7.43
CA ILE A 79 3.45 -0.79 7.81
C ILE A 79 2.54 -1.75 8.57
N ILE A 80 1.76 -1.27 9.54
CA ILE A 80 0.82 -2.12 10.27
C ILE A 80 -0.20 -2.77 9.32
N ALA A 81 -0.74 -1.99 8.37
CA ALA A 81 -1.68 -2.50 7.38
C ALA A 81 -1.03 -3.56 6.46
N LEU A 82 0.22 -3.34 6.03
CA LEU A 82 0.96 -4.31 5.22
C LEU A 82 1.21 -5.61 6.00
N VAL A 83 1.54 -5.52 7.29
CA VAL A 83 1.70 -6.68 8.16
C VAL A 83 0.40 -7.47 8.26
N VAL A 84 -0.77 -6.80 8.38
CA VAL A 84 -2.06 -7.49 8.36
C VAL A 84 -2.29 -8.22 7.03
N CYS A 85 -1.93 -7.64 5.89
CA CYS A 85 -1.99 -8.34 4.60
C CYS A 85 -1.07 -9.57 4.57
N ILE A 86 0.15 -9.47 5.10
CA ILE A 86 1.09 -10.61 5.17
C ILE A 86 0.54 -11.71 6.09
N LEU A 87 0.02 -11.35 7.26
CA LEU A 87 -0.57 -12.29 8.20
C LEU A 87 -1.78 -13.02 7.61
N ALA A 88 -2.56 -12.37 6.73
CA ALA A 88 -3.67 -13.00 6.02
C ALA A 88 -3.23 -14.04 4.96
N VAL A 89 -1.94 -14.08 4.60
CA VAL A 89 -1.37 -15.08 3.68
C VAL A 89 -0.71 -16.22 4.47
N VAL A 90 -0.02 -15.89 5.55
CA VAL A 90 0.84 -16.82 6.30
C VAL A 90 0.12 -17.49 7.49
N GLY A 91 -0.89 -16.84 8.06
CA GLY A 91 -1.73 -17.38 9.13
C GLY A 91 -2.87 -18.23 8.62
#